data_AF-X1RZ49-F1
#
_entry.id   AF-X1RZ49-F1
#
_cell.length_a   1.000
_cell.length_b   1.000
_cell.length_c   1.000
_cell.angle_alpha   90.00
_cell.angle_beta   90.00
_cell.angle_gamma   90.00
#
_symmetry.space_group_name_H-M   'P 1'
#
loop_
_entity.id
_entity.type
_entity.pdbx_description
1 polymer ?
#
loop_
_entity_poly.entity_id
_entity_poly.type
_entity_poly.pdbx_seq_one_letter_code
_entity_poly.pdbx_strand_id
1 'polypeptide(L)'
;DVWEVHKIDDARCYDLGSFEAVEGYFRAMQGVSYPRRTVSKHGFNSLHVPGRMTTLKLYHKGVEFAKNDRKRLWKMVKKCDLRIRGPELDELQDLANRYLRSEVSFRRRLVEDFGKWPLVSEVKADYLKRVHDSEMARLVREGGKEMETVRTYMEVKARLYDQYTDLTARNLLGTWMQLSALGEEETKKGMKRSTFFLHRKQLQDAGCSWHSSDIGQVAQIFPVDFRPFSTDPRCVTGEHPKVKEQLDPFRDAV
;
A
#
# COMPACT_ATOMS: atom_id res chain seq x y z
N ASP A 1 -13.09 0.74 30.28
CA ASP A 1 -13.18 -0.40 29.34
C ASP A 1 -14.58 -0.79 28.86
N VAL A 2 -15.48 0.17 28.60
CA VAL A 2 -16.89 -0.12 28.23
C VAL A 2 -17.25 0.35 26.81
N TRP A 3 -16.25 0.78 26.02
CA TRP A 3 -16.50 1.39 24.72
C TRP A 3 -16.49 0.34 23.62
N GLU A 4 -17.61 0.22 22.91
CA GLU A 4 -17.72 -0.58 21.69
C GLU A 4 -17.06 0.14 20.51
N VAL A 5 -16.42 -0.63 19.63
CA VAL A 5 -15.71 -0.13 18.47
C VAL A 5 -16.52 -0.40 17.21
N HIS A 6 -17.12 0.65 16.66
CA HIS A 6 -17.91 0.55 15.41
C HIS A 6 -17.09 0.73 14.14
N LYS A 7 -15.95 1.43 14.24
CA LYS A 7 -15.06 1.69 13.11
C LYS A 7 -13.63 1.90 13.59
N ILE A 8 -12.68 1.34 12.86
CA ILE A 8 -11.25 1.61 13.01
C ILE A 8 -10.70 1.98 11.64
N ASP A 9 -9.84 2.99 11.57
CA ASP A 9 -8.99 3.24 10.40
C ASP A 9 -7.54 2.98 10.84
N ASP A 10 -7.00 1.80 10.51
CA ASP A 10 -5.58 1.48 10.79
C ASP A 10 -4.71 2.13 9.73
N ALA A 11 -3.90 3.11 10.13
CA ALA A 11 -3.09 3.91 9.22
C ALA A 11 -1.60 3.66 9.46
N ARG A 12 -0.84 3.47 8.40
CA ARG A 12 0.61 3.29 8.43
C ARG A 12 1.29 4.19 7.42
N CYS A 13 2.41 4.77 7.83
CA CYS A 13 3.22 5.63 6.99
C CYS A 13 4.53 4.93 6.66
N TYR A 14 4.99 5.07 5.42
CA TYR A 14 6.26 4.57 4.93
C TYR A 14 7.10 5.73 4.41
N ASP A 15 8.33 5.84 4.90
CA ASP A 15 9.29 6.83 4.44
C ASP A 15 10.02 6.35 3.18
N LEU A 16 9.64 6.91 2.04
CA LEU A 16 10.28 6.59 0.76
C LEU A 16 11.42 7.54 0.42
N GLY A 17 11.78 8.45 1.33
CA GLY A 17 12.93 9.35 1.20
C GLY A 17 12.68 10.64 0.44
N SER A 18 11.75 10.66 -0.53
CA SER A 18 11.41 11.87 -1.31
C SER A 18 9.97 11.88 -1.83
N PHE A 19 9.53 13.05 -2.30
CA PHE A 19 8.26 13.23 -2.99
C PHE A 19 8.19 12.39 -4.27
N GLU A 20 9.25 12.43 -5.07
CA GLU A 20 9.35 11.75 -6.35
C GLU A 20 9.33 10.23 -6.18
N ALA A 21 9.83 9.71 -5.06
CA ALA A 21 9.75 8.29 -4.73
C ALA A 21 8.29 7.86 -4.48
N VAL A 22 7.52 8.66 -3.74
CA VAL A 22 6.09 8.35 -3.50
C VAL A 22 5.28 8.45 -4.79
N GLU A 23 5.50 9.48 -5.62
CA GLU A 23 4.88 9.56 -6.94
C GLU A 23 5.29 8.37 -7.84
N GLY A 24 6.57 8.02 -7.85
CA GLY A 24 7.13 6.90 -8.60
C GLY A 24 6.43 5.58 -8.23
N TYR A 25 6.19 5.36 -6.94
CA TYR A 25 5.42 4.22 -6.45
C TYR A 25 3.99 4.20 -7.02
N PHE A 26 3.26 5.32 -6.97
CA PHE A 26 1.91 5.37 -7.55
C PHE A 26 1.88 5.22 -9.06
N ARG A 27 2.91 5.70 -9.78
CA ARG A 27 3.10 5.46 -11.22
C ARG A 27 3.26 3.97 -11.49
N ALA A 28 4.09 3.27 -10.73
CA ALA A 28 4.25 1.82 -10.84
C ALA A 28 2.95 1.05 -10.51
N MET A 29 2.10 1.60 -9.64
CA MET A 29 0.80 1.02 -9.27
C MET A 29 -0.34 1.38 -10.24
N GLN A 30 -0.09 2.12 -11.33
CA GLN A 30 -1.12 2.46 -12.33
C GLN A 30 -1.71 1.23 -13.01
N GLY A 31 -0.97 0.13 -13.14
CA GLY A 31 -1.47 -1.13 -13.68
C GLY A 31 -2.17 -2.03 -12.67
N VAL A 32 -2.13 -1.71 -11.36
CA VAL A 32 -2.57 -2.64 -10.33
C VAL A 32 -4.09 -2.85 -10.36
N SER A 33 -4.51 -4.08 -10.09
CA SER A 33 -5.91 -4.46 -9.96
C SER A 33 -6.14 -5.30 -8.70
N TYR A 34 -7.30 -5.13 -8.05
CA TYR A 34 -7.62 -5.82 -6.80
C TYR A 34 -8.64 -6.95 -7.06
N PRO A 35 -8.48 -8.15 -6.47
CA PRO A 35 -9.42 -9.25 -6.69
C PRO A 35 -10.86 -8.86 -6.36
N ARG A 36 -11.76 -8.94 -7.35
CA ARG A 36 -13.22 -8.72 -7.22
C ARG A 36 -13.62 -7.31 -6.75
N ARG A 37 -12.70 -6.34 -6.69
CA ARG A 37 -13.00 -4.95 -6.28
C ARG A 37 -12.48 -3.97 -7.33
N THR A 38 -13.26 -2.94 -7.61
CA THR A 38 -12.83 -1.83 -8.47
C THR A 38 -11.80 -1.01 -7.73
N VAL A 39 -10.71 -0.67 -8.41
CA VAL A 39 -9.66 0.21 -7.87
C VAL A 39 -9.89 1.61 -8.44
N SER A 40 -10.27 2.56 -7.60
CA SER A 40 -10.36 3.97 -7.94
C SER A 40 -8.99 4.61 -7.77
N LYS A 41 -8.49 5.30 -8.79
CA LYS A 41 -7.22 6.01 -8.78
C LYS A 41 -7.49 7.50 -8.98
N HIS A 42 -6.86 8.35 -8.17
CA HIS A 42 -6.97 9.81 -8.34
C HIS A 42 -5.59 10.37 -8.65
N GLY A 43 -5.32 10.55 -9.95
CA GLY A 43 -4.02 10.93 -10.46
C GLY A 43 -2.92 9.94 -10.09
N PHE A 44 -1.73 10.45 -9.81
CA PHE A 44 -0.57 9.68 -9.36
C PHE A 44 -0.33 9.80 -7.84
N ASN A 45 -1.39 10.09 -7.07
CA ASN A 45 -1.24 10.45 -5.66
C ASN A 45 -2.10 9.61 -4.71
N SER A 46 -3.08 8.87 -5.22
CA SER A 46 -3.87 7.99 -4.36
C SER A 46 -4.55 6.85 -5.12
N LEU A 47 -4.79 5.79 -4.36
CA LEU A 47 -5.49 4.59 -4.74
C LEU A 47 -6.52 4.28 -3.66
N HIS A 48 -7.74 3.95 -4.07
CA HIS A 48 -8.84 3.61 -3.19
C HIS A 48 -9.51 2.32 -3.67
N VAL A 49 -9.58 1.33 -2.79
CA VAL A 49 -10.24 0.05 -3.02
C VAL A 49 -11.39 -0.08 -2.02
N PRO A 50 -12.60 0.37 -2.39
CA PRO A 50 -13.77 0.20 -1.55
C PRO A 50 -14.13 -1.28 -1.43
N GLY A 51 -14.51 -1.70 -0.22
CA GLY A 51 -15.03 -3.03 0.04
C GLY A 51 -16.08 -3.02 1.14
N ARG A 52 -16.92 -4.06 1.16
CA ARG A 52 -17.99 -4.20 2.16
C ARG A 52 -17.43 -4.42 3.57
N MET A 53 -16.37 -5.22 3.67
CA MET A 53 -15.75 -5.62 4.94
C MET A 53 -14.65 -4.65 5.37
N THR A 54 -13.78 -4.34 4.41
CA THR A 54 -12.63 -3.47 4.56
C THR A 54 -12.55 -2.51 3.38
N THR A 55 -12.09 -1.30 3.63
CA THR A 55 -11.73 -0.35 2.58
C THR A 55 -10.25 -0.06 2.69
N LEU A 56 -9.52 -0.23 1.59
CA LEU A 56 -8.09 0.07 1.52
C LEU A 56 -7.87 1.39 0.79
N LYS A 57 -7.06 2.27 1.37
CA LYS A 57 -6.60 3.50 0.72
C LYS A 57 -5.09 3.56 0.79
N LEU A 58 -4.47 3.96 -0.30
CA LEU A 58 -3.08 4.41 -0.31
C LEU A 58 -3.08 5.84 -0.81
N TYR A 59 -2.33 6.73 -0.17
CA TYR A 59 -2.17 8.09 -0.67
C TYR A 59 -0.82 8.69 -0.30
N HIS A 60 -0.41 9.64 -1.12
CA HIS A 60 0.74 10.49 -0.89
C HIS A 60 0.40 11.50 0.21
N LYS A 61 0.99 11.35 1.40
CA LYS A 61 0.63 12.17 2.57
C LYS A 61 0.99 13.64 2.37
N GLY A 62 2.08 13.96 1.67
CA GLY A 62 2.46 15.32 1.30
C GLY A 62 1.39 16.08 0.52
N VAL A 63 0.90 15.48 -0.58
CA VAL A 63 -0.18 16.06 -1.40
C VAL A 63 -1.47 16.22 -0.59
N GLU A 64 -1.80 15.21 0.21
CA GLU A 64 -2.99 15.23 1.07
C GLU A 64 -2.90 16.31 2.15
N PHE A 65 -1.76 16.42 2.84
CA PHE A 65 -1.49 17.41 3.88
C PHE A 65 -1.55 18.83 3.33
N ALA A 66 -0.89 19.09 2.19
CA ALA A 66 -0.90 20.40 1.54
C ALA A 66 -2.33 20.86 1.21
N LYS A 67 -3.17 19.93 0.73
CA LYS A 67 -4.54 20.20 0.31
C LYS A 67 -5.47 20.42 1.50
N ASN A 68 -5.42 19.57 2.52
CA ASN A 68 -6.45 19.46 3.54
C ASN A 68 -6.04 20.05 4.90
N ASP A 69 -4.83 19.75 5.37
CA ASP A 69 -4.42 19.97 6.75
C ASP A 69 -3.58 21.23 6.93
N ARG A 70 -2.67 21.54 5.98
CA ARG A 70 -1.70 22.63 6.09
C ARG A 70 -2.36 23.98 6.30
N LYS A 71 -3.39 24.30 5.49
CA LYS A 71 -4.16 25.54 5.64
C LYS A 71 -4.93 25.60 6.96
N ARG A 72 -5.42 24.47 7.46
CA ARG A 72 -6.14 24.39 8.73
C ARG A 72 -5.20 24.65 9.90
N LEU A 73 -4.04 23.99 9.91
CA LEU A 73 -3.01 24.20 10.92
C LEU A 73 -2.51 25.64 10.93
N TRP A 74 -2.28 26.24 9.76
CA TRP A 74 -1.88 27.63 9.70
C TRP A 74 -2.91 28.58 10.35
N LYS A 75 -4.21 28.33 10.12
CA LYS A 75 -5.27 29.11 10.80
C LYS A 75 -5.27 28.90 12.31
N MET A 76 -4.97 27.69 12.79
CA MET A 76 -4.92 27.39 14.23
C MET A 76 -3.72 28.06 14.91
N VAL A 77 -2.55 28.03 14.29
CA VAL A 77 -1.36 28.75 14.77
C VAL A 77 -1.66 30.22 15.00
N LYS A 78 -2.28 30.89 14.03
CA LYS A 78 -2.65 32.31 14.16
C LYS A 78 -3.63 32.58 15.30
N LYS A 79 -4.53 31.63 15.63
CA LYS A 79 -5.63 31.82 16.58
C LYS A 79 -5.28 31.42 18.01
N CYS A 80 -4.44 30.41 18.19
CA CYS A 80 -4.27 29.72 19.47
C CYS A 80 -2.90 29.94 20.11
N ASP A 81 -2.09 30.87 19.60
CA ASP A 81 -0.69 31.09 20.03
C ASP A 81 0.11 29.78 20.11
N LEU A 82 -0.18 28.85 19.20
CA LEU A 82 0.60 27.63 19.07
C LEU A 82 1.96 28.03 18.52
N ARG A 83 3.03 27.62 19.19
CA ARG A 83 4.43 27.95 18.82
C ARG A 83 4.88 27.43 17.45
N ILE A 84 4.01 26.79 16.66
CA ILE A 84 4.34 26.28 15.33
C ILE A 84 4.48 27.47 14.36
N ARG A 85 5.70 27.89 14.05
CA ARG A 85 6.01 28.98 13.13
C ARG A 85 5.96 28.50 11.68
N GLY A 86 6.00 29.45 10.73
CA GLY A 86 6.07 29.16 9.29
C GLY A 86 7.09 28.08 8.91
N PRO A 87 8.35 28.15 9.39
CA PRO A 87 9.37 27.13 9.13
C PRO A 87 8.99 25.72 9.61
N GLU A 88 8.36 25.57 10.78
CA GLU A 88 7.95 24.25 11.29
C GLU A 88 6.80 23.65 10.45
N LEU A 89 5.96 24.50 9.84
CA LEU A 89 4.92 24.07 8.89
C LEU A 89 5.51 23.60 7.55
N ASP A 90 6.64 24.18 7.13
CA ASP A 90 7.41 23.74 5.97
C ASP A 90 8.12 22.42 6.24
N GLU A 91 8.78 22.29 7.40
CA GLU A 91 9.38 21.02 7.83
C GLU A 91 8.36 19.88 7.90
N LEU A 92 7.14 20.14 8.41
CA LEU A 92 6.05 19.16 8.40
C LEU A 92 5.62 18.76 6.99
N GLN A 93 5.61 19.70 6.06
CA GLN A 93 5.29 19.43 4.67
C GLN A 93 6.40 18.61 4.01
N ASP A 94 7.67 18.94 4.24
CA ASP A 94 8.82 18.21 3.71
C ASP A 94 8.85 16.78 4.24
N LEU A 95 8.51 16.58 5.52
CA LEU A 95 8.35 15.26 6.09
C LEU A 95 7.18 14.50 5.44
N ALA A 96 6.02 15.15 5.33
CA ALA A 96 4.84 14.55 4.70
C ALA A 96 5.09 14.19 3.22
N ASN A 97 5.92 14.97 2.51
CA ASN A 97 6.29 14.72 1.12
C ASN A 97 6.99 13.38 0.93
N ARG A 98 7.67 12.86 1.95
CA ARG A 98 8.36 11.57 1.86
C ARG A 98 7.46 10.37 2.15
N TYR A 99 6.24 10.62 2.64
CA TYR A 99 5.39 9.58 3.19
C TYR A 99 4.33 9.08 2.21
N LEU A 100 4.42 7.78 1.93
CA LEU A 100 3.28 6.99 1.48
C LEU A 100 2.48 6.57 2.72
N ARG A 101 1.17 6.84 2.74
CA ARG A 101 0.27 6.31 3.78
C ARG A 101 -0.63 5.22 3.22
N SER A 102 -0.68 4.07 3.90
CA SER A 102 -1.70 3.05 3.70
C SER A 102 -2.70 3.09 4.86
N GLU A 103 -3.98 2.97 4.56
CA GLU A 103 -5.06 2.98 5.53
C GLU A 103 -6.04 1.85 5.22
N VAL A 104 -6.31 1.00 6.22
CA VAL A 104 -7.36 -0.01 6.14
C VAL A 104 -8.46 0.36 7.12
N SER A 105 -9.63 0.67 6.55
CA SER A 105 -10.85 0.93 7.31
C SER A 105 -11.56 -0.38 7.63
N PHE A 106 -11.87 -0.59 8.90
CA PHE A 106 -12.63 -1.71 9.46
C PHE A 106 -13.99 -1.17 9.89
N ARG A 107 -15.08 -1.77 9.39
CA ARG A 107 -16.43 -1.49 9.91
C ARG A 107 -17.18 -2.80 10.10
N ARG A 108 -17.72 -3.36 9.02
CA ARG A 108 -18.46 -4.63 9.09
C ARG A 108 -17.58 -5.82 9.45
N ARG A 109 -16.28 -5.77 9.14
CA ARG A 109 -15.33 -6.81 9.51
C ARG A 109 -15.19 -7.02 11.02
N LEU A 110 -15.36 -5.98 11.83
CA LEU A 110 -15.30 -6.13 13.28
C LEU A 110 -16.40 -7.07 13.78
N VAL A 111 -17.63 -6.89 13.30
CA VAL A 111 -18.75 -7.77 13.68
C VAL A 111 -18.58 -9.18 13.14
N GLU A 112 -18.08 -9.32 11.91
CA GLU A 112 -17.87 -10.64 11.30
C GLU A 112 -16.80 -11.44 12.05
N ASP A 113 -15.65 -10.82 12.35
CA ASP A 113 -14.51 -11.52 12.94
C ASP A 113 -14.70 -11.74 14.47
N PHE A 114 -15.50 -10.91 15.16
CA PHE A 114 -15.74 -11.01 16.61
C PHE A 114 -17.15 -11.52 16.98
N GLY A 115 -18.07 -11.66 16.02
CA GLY A 115 -19.47 -12.04 16.25
C GLY A 115 -20.36 -10.97 16.90
N LYS A 116 -19.77 -9.84 17.33
CA LYS A 116 -20.42 -8.69 17.98
C LYS A 116 -19.62 -7.42 17.69
N TRP A 117 -20.11 -6.26 18.10
CA TRP A 117 -19.24 -5.09 18.18
C TRP A 117 -18.23 -5.31 19.31
N PRO A 118 -16.92 -5.34 19.02
CA PRO A 118 -15.93 -5.62 20.05
C PRO A 118 -15.71 -4.38 20.92
N LEU A 119 -15.31 -4.61 22.16
CA LEU A 119 -14.81 -3.56 23.05
C LEU A 119 -13.41 -3.10 22.60
N VAL A 120 -13.03 -1.87 22.95
CA VAL A 120 -11.67 -1.34 22.69
C VAL A 120 -10.59 -2.30 23.24
N SER A 121 -10.82 -2.88 24.42
CA SER A 121 -9.88 -3.80 25.06
C SER A 121 -9.76 -5.15 24.34
N GLU A 122 -10.77 -5.55 23.55
CA GLU A 122 -10.78 -6.81 22.77
C GLU A 122 -9.99 -6.66 21.46
N VAL A 123 -9.90 -5.46 20.90
CA VAL A 123 -9.19 -5.23 19.63
C VAL A 123 -7.69 -5.03 19.87
N LYS A 124 -6.89 -6.07 19.62
CA LYS A 124 -5.44 -6.03 19.79
C LYS A 124 -4.71 -5.52 18.54
N ALA A 125 -3.55 -4.89 18.75
CA ALA A 125 -2.70 -4.38 17.67
C ALA A 125 -2.32 -5.46 16.65
N ASP A 126 -2.03 -6.69 17.11
CA ASP A 126 -1.68 -7.80 16.22
C ASP A 126 -2.81 -8.21 15.28
N TYR A 127 -4.07 -8.10 15.73
CA TYR A 127 -5.23 -8.34 14.87
C TYR A 127 -5.28 -7.30 13.74
N LEU A 128 -5.16 -6.01 14.07
CA LEU A 128 -5.15 -4.93 13.08
C LEU A 128 -4.01 -5.13 12.10
N LYS A 129 -2.83 -5.49 12.61
CA LYS A 129 -1.64 -5.74 11.78
C LYS A 129 -1.86 -6.85 10.77
N ARG A 130 -2.32 -8.01 11.23
CA ARG A 130 -2.58 -9.17 10.37
C ARG A 130 -3.59 -8.84 9.27
N VAL A 131 -4.67 -8.14 9.60
CA VAL A 131 -5.69 -7.79 8.62
C VAL A 131 -5.17 -6.76 7.61
N HIS A 132 -4.46 -5.73 8.07
CA HIS A 132 -3.87 -4.73 7.19
C HIS A 132 -2.90 -5.38 6.20
N ASP A 133 -1.95 -6.17 6.69
CA ASP A 133 -0.97 -6.86 5.83
C ASP A 133 -1.66 -7.83 4.85
N SER A 134 -2.74 -8.50 5.25
CA SER A 134 -3.54 -9.34 4.35
C SER A 134 -4.24 -8.55 3.24
N GLU A 135 -4.78 -7.37 3.53
CA GLU A 135 -5.41 -6.52 2.50
C GLU A 135 -4.35 -5.92 1.56
N MET A 136 -3.17 -5.57 2.08
CA MET A 136 -2.03 -5.12 1.28
C MET A 136 -1.50 -6.23 0.38
N ALA A 137 -1.32 -7.44 0.89
CA ALA A 137 -0.90 -8.62 0.14
C ALA A 137 -1.82 -8.88 -1.06
N ARG A 138 -3.14 -8.71 -0.89
CA ARG A 138 -4.13 -8.81 -1.98
C ARG A 138 -3.98 -7.71 -3.04
N LEU A 139 -3.57 -6.51 -2.63
CA LEU A 139 -3.32 -5.39 -3.54
C LEU A 139 -2.03 -5.60 -4.34
N VAL A 140 -0.91 -5.83 -3.66
CA VAL A 140 0.41 -6.03 -4.32
C VAL A 140 0.55 -7.42 -4.96
N ARG A 141 -0.37 -8.34 -4.65
CA ARG A 141 -0.42 -9.73 -5.13
C ARG A 141 0.82 -10.53 -4.76
N GLU A 142 1.39 -10.20 -3.62
CA GLU A 142 2.51 -10.89 -3.00
C GLU A 142 1.97 -11.70 -1.82
N GLY A 143 2.47 -12.92 -1.62
CA GLY A 143 2.07 -13.77 -0.49
C GLY A 143 1.15 -14.94 -0.84
N GLY A 144 1.49 -15.69 -1.89
CA GLY A 144 0.83 -16.97 -2.21
C GLY A 144 1.62 -18.22 -1.82
N LYS A 145 2.96 -18.21 -1.92
CA LYS A 145 3.82 -19.40 -1.73
C LYS A 145 5.23 -18.98 -1.29
N GLU A 146 5.96 -19.92 -0.68
CA GLU A 146 7.35 -19.84 -0.15
C GLU A 146 8.42 -19.35 -1.15
N MET A 147 8.05 -19.08 -2.40
CA MET A 147 8.96 -18.74 -3.47
C MET A 147 9.23 -17.23 -3.53
N GLU A 148 10.50 -16.84 -3.61
CA GLU A 148 10.91 -15.45 -3.76
C GLU A 148 10.31 -14.82 -5.03
N THR A 149 9.74 -13.62 -4.86
CA THR A 149 9.10 -12.87 -5.94
C THR A 149 10.16 -12.20 -6.84
N VAL A 150 10.17 -12.55 -8.12
CA VAL A 150 11.07 -11.97 -9.14
C VAL A 150 10.35 -10.93 -9.99
N ARG A 151 11.06 -9.87 -10.39
CA ARG A 151 10.47 -8.69 -11.06
C ARG A 151 11.28 -8.12 -12.22
N THR A 152 12.56 -8.46 -12.33
CA THR A 152 13.37 -8.00 -13.48
C THR A 152 13.22 -8.96 -14.65
N TYR A 153 13.43 -8.47 -15.88
CA TYR A 153 13.38 -9.29 -17.08
C TYR A 153 14.29 -10.51 -16.98
N MET A 154 15.51 -10.31 -16.45
CA MET A 154 16.51 -11.39 -16.33
C MET A 154 16.09 -12.44 -15.32
N GLU A 155 15.63 -12.03 -14.14
CA GLU A 155 15.18 -12.97 -13.10
C GLU A 155 13.92 -13.73 -13.53
N VAL A 156 12.96 -13.02 -14.14
CA VAL A 156 11.71 -13.62 -14.62
C VAL A 156 12.00 -14.59 -15.75
N LYS A 157 12.86 -14.23 -16.70
CA LYS A 157 13.29 -15.14 -17.76
C LYS A 157 13.94 -16.39 -17.17
N ALA A 158 14.91 -16.25 -16.27
CA ALA A 158 15.57 -17.39 -15.63
C ALA A 158 14.56 -18.30 -14.92
N ARG A 159 13.65 -17.72 -14.12
CA ARG A 159 12.61 -18.45 -13.37
C ARG A 159 11.66 -19.22 -14.29
N LEU A 160 11.20 -18.61 -15.37
CA LEU A 160 10.24 -19.25 -16.26
C LEU A 160 10.86 -20.40 -17.07
N TYR A 161 12.11 -20.24 -17.50
CA TYR A 161 12.84 -21.29 -18.23
C TYR A 161 13.30 -22.44 -17.31
N ASP A 162 13.42 -22.20 -16.00
CA ASP A 162 13.67 -23.25 -15.00
C ASP A 162 12.41 -24.10 -14.73
N GLN A 163 11.22 -23.48 -14.71
CA GLN A 163 9.99 -24.14 -14.28
C GLN A 163 9.10 -24.69 -15.40
N TYR A 164 9.25 -24.20 -16.62
CA TYR A 164 8.39 -24.55 -17.74
C TYR A 164 9.22 -24.94 -18.96
N THR A 165 8.59 -25.68 -19.89
CA THR A 165 9.21 -25.96 -21.20
C THR A 165 9.50 -24.66 -21.94
N ASP A 166 10.52 -24.65 -22.79
CA ASP A 166 10.95 -23.47 -23.56
C ASP A 166 9.80 -22.72 -24.26
N LEU A 167 8.85 -23.47 -24.84
CA LEU A 167 7.70 -22.89 -25.51
C LEU A 167 6.77 -22.18 -24.51
N THR A 168 6.43 -22.83 -23.41
CA THR A 168 5.59 -22.26 -22.36
C THR A 168 6.29 -21.09 -21.69
N ALA A 169 7.58 -21.23 -21.34
CA ALA A 169 8.40 -20.18 -20.76
C ALA A 169 8.43 -18.93 -21.65
N ARG A 170 8.66 -19.10 -22.96
CA ARG A 170 8.66 -17.99 -23.92
C ARG A 170 7.30 -17.29 -24.01
N ASN A 171 6.20 -18.05 -24.03
CA ASN A 171 4.85 -17.50 -24.09
C ASN A 171 4.47 -16.76 -22.80
N LEU A 172 4.86 -17.31 -21.65
CA LEU A 172 4.67 -16.67 -20.34
C LEU A 172 5.52 -15.41 -20.22
N LEU A 173 6.77 -15.42 -20.67
CA LEU A 173 7.65 -14.25 -20.68
C LEU A 173 7.06 -13.15 -21.56
N GLY A 174 6.58 -13.47 -22.77
CA GLY A 174 5.91 -12.51 -23.64
C GLY A 174 4.64 -11.92 -23.00
N THR A 175 3.86 -12.75 -22.29
CA THR A 175 2.69 -12.27 -21.54
C THR A 175 3.11 -11.35 -20.38
N TRP A 176 4.16 -11.71 -19.64
CA TRP A 176 4.71 -10.91 -18.56
C TRP A 176 5.22 -9.55 -19.05
N MET A 177 5.89 -9.51 -20.22
CA MET A 177 6.33 -8.24 -20.84
C MET A 177 5.14 -7.34 -21.19
N GLN A 178 4.07 -7.90 -21.76
CA GLN A 178 2.85 -7.13 -22.06
C GLN A 178 2.19 -6.61 -20.79
N LEU A 179 2.07 -7.45 -19.75
CA LEU A 179 1.53 -7.07 -18.45
C LEU A 179 2.33 -5.93 -17.82
N SER A 180 3.65 -6.00 -17.92
CA SER A 180 4.60 -5.03 -17.39
C SER A 180 4.52 -3.69 -18.13
N ALA A 181 4.43 -3.71 -19.45
CA ALA A 181 4.45 -2.51 -20.28
C ALA A 181 3.07 -1.83 -20.41
N LEU A 182 1.99 -2.60 -20.51
CA LEU A 182 0.65 -2.11 -20.88
C LEU A 182 -0.37 -2.21 -19.73
N GLY A 183 -0.06 -2.98 -18.69
CA GLY A 183 -1.00 -3.30 -17.61
C GLY A 183 -2.00 -4.40 -17.97
N GLU A 184 -2.75 -4.85 -16.95
CA GLU A 184 -3.63 -6.03 -17.06
C GLU A 184 -4.80 -5.85 -18.02
N GLU A 185 -5.49 -4.70 -17.97
CA GLU A 185 -6.70 -4.50 -18.78
C GLU A 185 -6.40 -4.47 -20.27
N GLU A 186 -5.30 -3.81 -20.70
CA GLU A 186 -4.93 -3.82 -22.12
C GLU A 186 -4.38 -5.17 -22.58
N THR A 187 -3.53 -5.81 -21.77
CA THR A 187 -3.01 -7.15 -22.09
C THR A 187 -4.16 -8.16 -22.27
N LYS A 188 -5.18 -8.07 -21.42
CA LYS A 188 -6.36 -8.94 -21.49
C LYS A 188 -7.19 -8.76 -22.76
N LYS A 189 -7.23 -7.56 -23.35
CA LYS A 189 -7.93 -7.32 -24.63
C LYS A 189 -7.17 -7.95 -25.82
N GLY A 190 -5.85 -8.04 -25.73
CA GLY A 190 -4.98 -8.56 -26.78
C GLY A 190 -4.90 -10.09 -26.89
N MET A 191 -5.56 -10.84 -26.00
CA MET A 191 -5.49 -12.31 -26.00
C MET A 191 -6.80 -12.97 -25.59
N LYS A 192 -6.92 -14.28 -25.87
CA LYS A 192 -8.09 -15.05 -25.43
C LYS A 192 -8.21 -15.02 -23.91
N ARG A 193 -9.43 -14.80 -23.42
CA ARG A 193 -9.72 -14.69 -21.98
C ARG A 193 -9.21 -15.89 -21.16
N SER A 194 -9.42 -17.11 -21.65
CA SER A 194 -8.93 -18.33 -20.99
C SER A 194 -7.40 -18.37 -20.89
N THR A 195 -6.71 -18.03 -21.98
CA THR A 195 -5.24 -17.93 -22.04
C THR A 195 -4.71 -16.88 -21.08
N PHE A 196 -5.34 -15.70 -21.02
CA PHE A 196 -4.96 -14.65 -20.07
C PHE A 196 -4.98 -15.15 -18.63
N PHE A 197 -6.09 -15.75 -18.20
CA PHE A 197 -6.21 -16.24 -16.83
C PHE A 197 -5.27 -17.41 -16.53
N LEU A 198 -5.03 -18.28 -17.51
CA LEU A 198 -4.06 -19.37 -17.40
C LEU A 198 -2.63 -18.84 -17.22
N HIS A 199 -2.17 -18.01 -18.14
CA HIS A 199 -0.82 -17.43 -18.10
C HIS A 199 -0.63 -16.60 -16.83
N ARG A 200 -1.61 -15.77 -16.47
CA ARG A 200 -1.59 -14.99 -15.23
C ARG A 200 -1.43 -15.89 -14.01
N LYS A 201 -2.16 -17.00 -13.94
CA LYS A 201 -2.03 -17.96 -12.83
C LYS A 201 -0.64 -18.60 -12.81
N GLN A 202 -0.12 -19.04 -13.96
CA GLN A 202 1.22 -19.65 -14.06
C GLN A 202 2.32 -18.68 -13.63
N LEU A 203 2.26 -17.41 -14.07
CA LEU A 203 3.18 -16.38 -13.61
C LEU A 203 3.13 -16.17 -12.09
N GLN A 204 1.93 -16.14 -11.51
CA GLN A 204 1.76 -16.02 -10.06
C GLN A 204 2.29 -17.25 -9.31
N ASP A 205 2.01 -18.45 -9.82
CA ASP A 205 2.48 -19.70 -9.25
C ASP A 205 4.02 -19.82 -9.30
N ALA A 206 4.65 -19.22 -10.32
CA ALA A 206 6.10 -19.13 -10.48
C ALA A 206 6.75 -17.99 -9.67
N GLY A 207 5.97 -17.20 -8.94
CA GLY A 207 6.46 -16.04 -8.18
C GLY A 207 6.90 -14.87 -9.05
N CYS A 208 6.45 -14.76 -10.30
CA CYS A 208 6.77 -13.65 -11.19
C CYS A 208 5.76 -12.51 -10.98
N SER A 209 6.24 -11.35 -10.53
CA SER A 209 5.44 -10.12 -10.48
C SER A 209 5.76 -9.23 -11.67
N TRP A 210 4.72 -8.65 -12.27
CA TRP A 210 4.80 -7.62 -13.33
C TRP A 210 4.51 -6.22 -12.80
N HIS A 211 4.33 -6.07 -11.49
CA HIS A 211 4.26 -4.76 -10.82
C HIS A 211 5.69 -4.31 -10.51
N SER A 212 6.00 -3.05 -10.80
CA SER A 212 7.34 -2.46 -10.58
C SER A 212 8.48 -3.17 -11.33
N SER A 213 8.19 -3.75 -12.50
CA SER A 213 9.20 -4.39 -13.37
C SER A 213 10.14 -3.37 -14.02
N ASP A 214 11.34 -3.80 -14.41
CA ASP A 214 12.34 -3.02 -15.16
C ASP A 214 11.93 -2.68 -16.60
N ILE A 215 10.90 -3.34 -17.15
CA ILE A 215 10.39 -3.05 -18.49
C ILE A 215 9.56 -1.76 -18.50
N GLY A 216 9.91 -0.84 -19.41
CA GLY A 216 9.15 0.39 -19.65
C GLY A 216 9.40 1.51 -18.64
N GLN A 217 10.42 1.39 -17.80
CA GLN A 217 10.69 2.40 -16.78
C GLN A 217 11.34 3.67 -17.33
N VAL A 218 10.58 4.76 -17.24
CA VAL A 218 11.10 6.03 -16.72
C VAL A 218 11.81 5.70 -15.40
N ALA A 219 13.09 6.07 -15.27
CA ALA A 219 13.99 5.72 -14.16
C ALA A 219 13.25 5.51 -12.83
N GLN A 220 13.38 4.32 -12.24
CA GLN A 220 12.75 3.98 -10.95
C GLN A 220 13.20 4.97 -9.88
N ILE A 221 12.31 5.86 -9.43
CA ILE A 221 12.64 6.91 -8.44
C ILE A 221 12.34 6.43 -7.00
N PHE A 222 11.96 5.16 -6.79
CA PHE A 222 11.63 4.60 -5.47
C PHE A 222 12.38 3.29 -5.20
N PRO A 223 12.56 2.89 -3.92
CA PRO A 223 13.34 1.69 -3.58
C PRO A 223 12.74 0.42 -4.19
N VAL A 224 13.56 -0.36 -4.90
CA VAL A 224 13.14 -1.56 -5.66
C VAL A 224 12.60 -2.66 -4.74
N ASP A 225 13.13 -2.75 -3.53
CA ASP A 225 12.78 -3.71 -2.49
C ASP A 225 11.58 -3.28 -1.65
N PHE A 226 11.05 -2.07 -1.84
CA PHE A 226 9.98 -1.54 -1.00
C PHE A 226 8.71 -2.39 -1.10
N ARG A 227 8.18 -2.78 0.07
CA ARG A 227 6.88 -3.43 0.17
C ARG A 227 6.06 -2.75 1.26
N PRO A 228 4.79 -2.39 1.01
CA PRO A 228 3.95 -1.67 1.98
C PRO A 228 3.36 -2.62 3.05
N PHE A 229 4.22 -3.34 3.77
CA PHE A 229 3.89 -4.23 4.88
C PHE A 229 4.44 -3.70 6.20
N SER A 230 3.84 -4.09 7.33
CA SER A 230 4.32 -3.73 8.67
C SER A 230 5.81 -4.01 8.93
N THR A 231 6.36 -5.01 8.25
CA THR A 231 7.73 -5.50 8.44
C THR A 231 8.74 -4.75 7.59
N ASP A 232 8.32 -3.89 6.67
CA ASP A 232 9.26 -3.10 5.88
C ASP A 232 9.98 -2.09 6.79
N PRO A 233 11.33 -2.00 6.74
CA PRO A 233 12.09 -1.11 7.60
C PRO A 233 11.75 0.37 7.43
N ARG A 234 11.10 0.73 6.31
CA ARG A 234 10.63 2.10 6.03
C ARG A 234 9.29 2.40 6.69
N CYS A 235 8.60 1.40 7.25
CA CYS A 235 7.39 1.61 8.03
C CYS A 235 7.73 2.43 9.28
N VAL A 236 7.14 3.62 9.40
CA VAL A 236 7.33 4.49 10.55
C VAL A 236 6.67 3.82 11.76
N THR A 237 7.47 3.57 12.80
CA THR A 237 7.04 2.95 14.05
C THR A 237 7.46 3.78 15.25
N GLY A 238 6.85 3.49 16.39
CA GLY A 238 7.10 4.20 17.64
C GLY A 238 6.26 5.46 17.80
N GLU A 239 6.55 6.17 18.88
CA GLU A 239 5.85 7.38 19.26
C GLU A 239 6.85 8.51 19.40
N HIS A 240 6.47 9.70 18.93
CA HIS A 240 7.29 10.87 19.13
C HIS A 240 7.45 11.12 20.64
N PRO A 241 8.66 11.39 21.19
CA PRO A 241 8.88 11.52 22.62
C PRO A 241 7.93 12.51 23.32
N LYS A 242 7.68 13.67 22.70
CA LYS A 242 6.72 14.66 23.22
C LYS A 242 5.27 14.15 23.26
N VAL A 243 4.87 13.32 22.29
CA VAL A 243 3.52 12.72 22.27
C VAL A 243 3.43 11.67 23.36
N LYS A 244 4.47 10.84 23.51
CA LYS A 244 4.57 9.87 24.60
C LYS A 244 4.44 10.56 25.97
N GLU A 245 5.24 11.60 26.22
CA GLU A 245 5.17 12.40 27.45
C GLU A 245 3.78 12.99 27.71
N GLN A 246 3.09 13.47 26.67
CA GLN A 246 1.71 13.99 26.80
C GLN A 246 0.67 12.91 27.07
N LEU A 247 0.90 11.68 26.60
CA LEU A 247 -0.04 10.57 26.74
C LEU A 247 0.20 9.72 28.00
N ASP A 248 1.43 9.70 28.52
CA ASP A 248 1.83 8.89 29.68
C ASP A 248 0.92 9.09 30.92
N PRO A 249 0.49 10.32 31.30
CA PRO A 249 -0.43 10.50 32.42
C PRO A 249 -1.78 9.81 32.26
N PHE A 250 -2.20 9.53 31.02
CA PHE A 250 -3.47 8.87 30.70
C PHE A 250 -3.32 7.35 30.55
N ARG A 251 -2.09 6.83 30.52
CA ARG A 251 -1.81 5.39 30.39
C ARG A 251 -1.88 4.67 31.72
N ASP A 252 -1.49 5.34 32.79
CA ASP A 252 -1.51 4.79 34.15
C ASP A 252 -2.89 4.94 34.82
N ALA A 253 -3.82 5.63 34.16
CA ALA A 253 -5.17 5.90 34.67
C ALA A 253 -6.23 4.87 34.20
N VAL A 254 -5.81 3.78 33.53
CA VAL A 254 -6.67 2.70 33.01
C VAL A 254 -6.30 1.37 33.64
#